data_AF-A0A292RFS8-F1
#
_entry.id   AF-A0A292RFS8-F1
#
_cell.length_a   1.000
_cell.length_b   1.000
_cell.length_c   1.000
_cell.angle_alpha   90.00
_cell.angle_beta   90.00
_cell.angle_gamma   90.00
#
_symmetry.space_group_name_H-M   'P 1'
#
loop_
_entity.id
_entity.type
_entity.pdbx_description
1 polymer ?
#
loop_
_entity_poly.entity_id
_entity_poly.type
_entity_poly.pdbx_seq_one_letter_code
_entity_poly.pdbx_strand_id
1 'polypeptide(L)'
;MNISGSYNRNQSFGMAFRKPNQFVLNHFEQAIKELPEKEREFFTEKVGYLVEQNKNISVPIEQTVTSTGVYKAVVANTAYFSKEPKTKADGIVIAMEGATNAAKNLENANSHFAKIKKIFDM
;
A
#
# COMPACT_ATOMS: atom_id res chain seq x y z
N MET A 1 21.91 1.33 22.90
CA MET A 1 20.66 0.55 22.85
C MET A 1 20.32 0.37 21.38
N ASN A 2 20.51 -0.83 20.84
CA ASN A 2 20.17 -1.15 19.45
C ASN A 2 18.66 -1.42 19.41
N ILE A 3 17.88 -0.48 18.88
CA ILE A 3 16.48 -0.74 18.53
C ILE A 3 16.51 -1.51 17.20
N SER A 4 16.90 -2.78 17.28
CA SER A 4 16.59 -3.77 16.26
C SER A 4 15.09 -4.05 16.34
N GLY A 5 14.30 -3.10 15.87
CA GLY A 5 12.93 -3.34 15.45
C GLY A 5 13.01 -4.34 14.31
N SER A 6 12.90 -5.63 14.65
CA SER A 6 12.87 -6.74 13.72
C SER A 6 11.56 -6.70 12.93
N TYR A 7 11.44 -5.70 12.05
CA TYR A 7 10.57 -5.80 10.89
C TYR A 7 11.16 -6.93 10.05
N ASN A 8 10.64 -8.13 10.27
CA ASN A 8 10.94 -9.29 9.46
C ASN A 8 10.55 -8.91 8.02
N ARG A 9 11.57 -8.64 7.19
CA ARG A 9 11.45 -8.13 5.82
C ARG A 9 10.51 -8.98 4.94
N ASN A 10 10.24 -10.23 5.33
CA ASN A 10 9.33 -11.14 4.66
C ASN A 10 7.92 -11.25 5.27
N GLN A 11 7.66 -10.73 6.49
CA GLN A 11 6.33 -10.75 7.11
C GLN A 11 5.52 -9.46 6.87
N SER A 12 6.16 -8.37 6.41
CA SER A 12 5.57 -7.01 6.44
C SER A 12 4.69 -6.61 5.24
N PHE A 13 4.34 -7.53 4.33
CA PHE A 13 3.54 -7.21 3.12
C PHE A 13 2.37 -8.19 2.90
N GLY A 14 1.62 -8.47 3.97
CA GLY A 14 0.50 -9.41 4.02
C GLY A 14 -0.49 -9.34 2.84
N MET A 15 -0.57 -10.45 2.11
CA MET A 15 -1.66 -11.06 1.32
C MET A 15 -2.59 -10.28 0.36
N ALA A 16 -2.60 -8.94 0.29
CA ALA A 16 -3.22 -8.22 -0.84
C ALA A 16 -2.21 -7.43 -1.68
N PHE A 17 -0.95 -7.48 -1.30
CA PHE A 17 0.15 -6.97 -2.11
C PHE A 17 0.72 -8.11 -2.93
N ARG A 18 0.81 -7.94 -4.26
CA ARG A 18 1.79 -8.72 -5.01
C ARG A 18 3.15 -8.40 -4.40
N LYS A 19 3.89 -9.44 -3.99
CA LYS A 19 5.18 -9.31 -3.29
C LYS A 19 5.98 -8.16 -3.90
N PRO A 20 6.24 -7.07 -3.15
CA PRO A 20 6.92 -5.92 -3.70
C PRO A 20 8.30 -6.34 -4.20
N ASN A 21 8.68 -5.80 -5.36
CA ASN A 21 9.99 -6.07 -5.92
C ASN A 21 11.10 -5.38 -5.10
N GLN A 22 12.36 -5.76 -5.35
CA GLN A 22 13.49 -5.22 -4.58
C GLN A 22 13.63 -3.70 -4.68
N PHE A 23 13.25 -3.10 -5.82
CA PHE A 23 13.31 -1.64 -5.99
C PHE A 23 12.32 -0.93 -5.07
N VAL A 24 11.12 -1.46 -4.92
CA VAL A 24 10.12 -0.95 -3.98
C VAL A 24 10.65 -1.01 -2.55
N LEU A 25 11.18 -2.17 -2.12
CA LEU A 25 11.74 -2.36 -0.78
C LEU A 25 12.88 -1.36 -0.51
N ASN A 26 13.81 -1.21 -1.45
CA ASN A 26 14.91 -0.26 -1.32
C ASN A 26 14.42 1.19 -1.21
N HIS A 27 13.35 1.54 -1.94
CA HIS A 27 12.76 2.88 -1.89
C HIS A 27 12.10 3.16 -0.53
N PHE A 28 11.40 2.17 0.04
CA PHE A 28 10.90 2.25 1.41
C PHE A 28 12.02 2.43 2.43
N GLU A 29 13.10 1.63 2.34
CA GLU A 29 14.24 1.74 3.25
C GLU A 29 14.92 3.12 3.15
N GLN A 30 15.03 3.68 1.94
CA GLN A 30 15.53 5.04 1.74
C GLN A 30 14.61 6.08 2.38
N ALA A 31 13.29 5.96 2.20
CA ALA A 31 12.33 6.86 2.83
C ALA A 31 12.46 6.85 4.36
N ILE A 32 12.62 5.68 4.98
CA ILE A 32 12.85 5.57 6.43
C ILE A 32 14.15 6.26 6.86
N LYS A 33 15.23 6.08 6.11
CA LYS A 33 16.54 6.69 6.45
C LYS A 33 16.52 8.22 6.37
N GLU A 34 15.76 8.77 5.43
CA GLU A 34 15.61 10.21 5.23
C GLU A 34 14.73 10.88 6.29
N LEU A 35 13.88 10.12 6.99
CA LEU A 35 13.02 10.66 8.04
C LEU A 35 13.79 10.93 9.36
N PRO A 36 13.43 12.00 10.09
CA PRO A 36 13.79 12.19 11.49
C PRO A 36 13.36 10.99 12.33
N GLU A 37 14.13 10.65 13.37
CA GLU A 37 13.89 9.46 14.20
C GLU A 37 12.46 9.40 14.77
N LYS A 38 11.92 10.54 15.20
CA LYS A 38 10.55 10.68 15.72
C LYS A 38 9.45 10.40 14.68
N GLU A 39 9.75 10.54 13.40
CA GLU A 39 8.77 10.33 12.30
C GLU A 39 8.84 8.92 11.72
N ARG A 40 9.95 8.20 11.94
CA ARG A 40 10.14 6.83 11.45
C ARG A 40 9.13 5.86 12.05
N GLU A 41 8.89 5.95 13.35
CA GLU A 41 7.91 5.10 14.03
C GLU A 41 6.52 5.30 13.45
N PHE A 42 6.07 6.56 13.34
CA PHE A 42 4.77 6.90 12.78
C PHE A 42 4.61 6.41 11.33
N PHE A 43 5.62 6.62 10.47
CA PHE A 43 5.58 6.13 9.10
C PHE A 43 5.45 4.61 9.04
N THR A 44 6.24 3.90 9.84
CA THR A 44 6.26 2.43 9.81
C THR A 44 4.97 1.84 10.38
N GLU A 45 4.41 2.47 11.42
CA GLU A 45 3.10 2.13 11.97
C GLU A 45 1.99 2.33 10.93
N LYS A 46 1.97 3.48 10.24
CA LYS A 46 0.99 3.78 9.19
C LYS A 46 1.03 2.77 8.04
N VAL A 47 2.22 2.45 7.56
CA VAL A 47 2.40 1.42 6.52
C VAL A 47 1.92 0.07 7.02
N GLY A 48 2.26 -0.32 8.25
CA GLY A 48 1.80 -1.57 8.87
C GLY A 48 0.27 -1.66 8.97
N TYR A 49 -0.38 -0.57 9.38
CA TYR A 49 -1.83 -0.48 9.44
C TYR A 49 -2.48 -0.69 8.07
N LEU A 50 -1.97 -0.05 7.02
CA LEU A 50 -2.47 -0.24 5.65
C LEU A 50 -2.28 -1.67 5.18
N VAL A 51 -1.16 -2.30 5.53
CA VAL A 51 -0.93 -3.71 5.18
C VAL A 51 -1.96 -4.62 5.82
N GLU A 52 -2.25 -4.44 7.12
CA GLU A 52 -3.25 -5.25 7.81
C GLU A 52 -4.66 -5.01 7.27
N GLN A 53 -5.01 -3.75 6.94
CA GLN A 53 -6.29 -3.44 6.30
C GLN A 53 -6.48 -4.16 4.96
N ASN A 54 -5.40 -4.32 4.21
CA ASN A 54 -5.45 -4.92 2.89
C ASN A 54 -5.47 -6.45 2.93
N LYS A 55 -4.97 -7.09 3.98
CA LYS A 55 -4.83 -8.55 4.12
C LYS A 55 -6.09 -9.36 3.78
N ASN A 56 -7.28 -8.80 4.01
CA ASN A 56 -8.57 -9.46 3.77
C ASN A 56 -9.28 -8.99 2.49
N ILE A 57 -8.68 -8.08 1.73
CA ILE A 57 -9.24 -7.56 0.48
C ILE A 57 -8.84 -8.48 -0.66
N SER A 58 -9.81 -8.94 -1.44
CA SER A 58 -9.60 -9.86 -2.56
C SER A 58 -9.05 -9.17 -3.81
N VAL A 59 -9.04 -7.83 -3.82
CA VAL A 59 -8.52 -7.00 -4.92
C VAL A 59 -7.02 -6.76 -4.73
N PRO A 60 -6.16 -7.20 -5.67
CA PRO A 60 -4.72 -7.04 -5.53
C PRO A 60 -4.28 -5.59 -5.71
N ILE A 61 -3.32 -5.18 -4.87
CA ILE A 61 -2.62 -3.91 -4.95
C ILE A 61 -1.18 -4.17 -5.41
N GLU A 62 -0.79 -3.57 -6.54
CA GLU A 62 0.56 -3.69 -7.07
C GLU A 62 1.39 -2.46 -6.73
N GLN A 63 2.62 -2.66 -6.26
CA GLN A 63 3.54 -1.58 -5.93
C GLN A 63 4.69 -1.55 -6.93
N THR A 64 5.02 -0.36 -7.42
CA THR A 64 6.12 -0.17 -8.37
C THR A 64 6.80 1.17 -8.12
N VAL A 65 8.07 1.26 -8.46
CA VAL A 65 8.79 2.54 -8.53
C VAL A 65 8.93 2.88 -10.01
N THR A 66 8.51 4.08 -10.38
CA THR A 66 8.65 4.59 -11.76
C THR A 66 10.11 4.89 -12.09
N SER A 67 10.42 5.05 -13.38
CA SER A 67 11.76 5.43 -13.84
C SER A 67 12.25 6.77 -13.27
N THR A 68 11.33 7.64 -12.87
CA THR A 68 11.63 8.93 -12.21
C THR A 68 11.79 8.81 -10.69
N GLY A 69 11.76 7.59 -10.14
CA GLY A 69 11.91 7.35 -8.71
C GLY A 69 10.65 7.62 -7.89
N VAL A 70 9.50 7.84 -8.53
CA VAL A 70 8.23 8.05 -7.83
C VAL A 70 7.58 6.72 -7.50
N TYR A 71 7.19 6.56 -6.24
CA TYR A 71 6.43 5.42 -5.75
C TYR A 71 4.99 5.41 -6.30
N LYS A 72 4.52 4.25 -6.74
CA LYS A 72 3.20 4.05 -7.34
C LYS A 72 2.54 2.81 -6.78
N ALA A 73 1.29 2.93 -6.36
CA ALA A 73 0.41 1.80 -6.04
C ALA A 73 -0.70 1.69 -7.10
N VAL A 74 -0.95 0.50 -7.64
CA VAL A 74 -1.90 0.25 -8.72
C VAL A 74 -2.97 -0.71 -8.27
N VAL A 75 -4.23 -0.38 -8.53
CA VAL A 75 -5.41 -1.21 -8.24
C VAL A 75 -6.28 -1.24 -9.48
N ALA A 76 -6.57 -2.43 -10.01
CA ALA A 76 -7.42 -2.61 -11.20
C ALA A 76 -7.07 -1.64 -12.36
N ASN A 77 -5.80 -1.59 -12.75
CA ASN A 77 -5.23 -0.69 -13.78
C ASN A 77 -5.28 0.82 -13.47
N THR A 78 -5.70 1.22 -12.26
CA THR A 78 -5.68 2.62 -11.82
C THR A 78 -4.47 2.86 -10.93
N ALA A 79 -3.65 3.84 -11.29
CA ALA A 79 -2.44 4.19 -10.56
C ALA A 79 -2.69 5.34 -9.58
N TYR A 80 -2.26 5.14 -8.34
CA TYR A 80 -2.33 6.10 -7.24
C TYR A 80 -0.92 6.62 -6.95
N PHE A 81 -0.81 7.94 -7.01
CA PHE A 81 0.41 8.70 -6.74
C PHE A 81 0.06 9.82 -5.76
N SER A 82 1.06 10.31 -5.03
CA SER A 82 0.90 11.56 -4.29
C SER A 82 1.04 12.76 -5.23
N LYS A 83 0.08 13.70 -5.14
CA LYS A 83 0.25 15.05 -5.69
C LYS A 83 0.99 15.87 -4.64
N GLU A 84 2.21 16.29 -4.96
CA GLU A 84 3.04 17.18 -4.12
C GLU A 84 3.38 16.61 -2.73
N PRO A 85 3.98 15.40 -2.63
CA PRO A 85 4.42 14.88 -1.35
C PRO A 85 5.51 15.75 -0.74
N LYS A 86 5.40 16.06 0.56
CA LYS A 86 6.44 16.82 1.29
C LYS A 86 7.72 16.00 1.47
N THR A 87 7.59 14.69 1.58
CA THR A 87 8.71 13.74 1.71
C THR A 87 8.40 12.46 0.93
N LYS A 88 9.43 11.64 0.65
CA LYS A 88 9.22 10.32 0.02
C LYS A 88 8.29 9.44 0.83
N ALA A 89 8.43 9.45 2.16
CA ALA A 89 7.58 8.71 3.08
C ALA A 89 6.11 9.11 2.96
N ASP A 90 5.84 10.42 2.91
CA ASP A 90 4.49 10.96 2.73
C ASP A 90 3.90 10.52 1.38
N GLY A 91 4.71 10.55 0.32
CA GLY A 91 4.32 10.08 -1.01
C GLY A 91 3.94 8.60 -1.05
N ILE A 92 4.67 7.77 -0.30
CA ILE A 92 4.40 6.34 -0.17
C ILE A 92 3.08 6.09 0.58
N VAL A 93 2.88 6.75 1.73
CA VAL A 93 1.64 6.59 2.53
C VAL A 93 0.43 6.99 1.72
N ILE A 94 0.45 8.17 1.06
CA ILE A 94 -0.67 8.67 0.27
C ILE A 94 -1.02 7.71 -0.88
N ALA A 95 -0.02 7.21 -1.61
CA ALA A 95 -0.23 6.26 -2.69
C ALA A 95 -0.85 4.95 -2.17
N MET A 96 -0.35 4.43 -1.05
CA MET A 96 -0.90 3.23 -0.41
C MET A 96 -2.31 3.44 0.12
N GLU A 97 -2.62 4.58 0.74
CA GLU A 97 -3.96 4.92 1.22
C GLU A 97 -4.96 5.01 0.06
N GLY A 98 -4.60 5.72 -1.02
CA GLY A 98 -5.43 5.81 -2.21
C GLY A 98 -5.74 4.45 -2.81
N ALA A 99 -4.72 3.60 -2.95
CA ALA A 99 -4.89 2.23 -3.44
C ALA A 99 -5.74 1.36 -2.48
N THR A 100 -5.48 1.43 -1.17
CA THR A 100 -6.24 0.68 -0.16
C THR A 100 -7.72 1.02 -0.21
N ASN A 101 -8.05 2.32 -0.27
CA ASN A 101 -9.44 2.78 -0.33
C ASN A 101 -10.11 2.35 -1.64
N ALA A 102 -9.39 2.43 -2.77
CA ALA A 102 -9.90 1.97 -4.05
C ALA A 102 -10.18 0.47 -4.06
N ALA A 103 -9.28 -0.33 -3.50
CA ALA A 103 -9.42 -1.78 -3.40
C ALA A 103 -10.66 -2.17 -2.59
N LYS A 104 -10.89 -1.51 -1.44
CA LYS A 104 -12.12 -1.68 -0.64
C LYS A 104 -13.38 -1.33 -1.41
N ASN A 105 -13.37 -0.20 -2.11
CA ASN A 105 -14.54 0.25 -2.87
C ASN A 105 -14.88 -0.72 -4.01
N LEU A 106 -13.87 -1.24 -4.70
CA LEU A 106 -14.03 -2.25 -5.75
C LEU A 106 -14.58 -3.57 -5.21
N GLU A 107 -14.08 -4.05 -4.07
CA GLU A 107 -14.60 -5.27 -3.42
C GLU A 107 -16.07 -5.11 -3.02
N ASN A 108 -16.42 -3.97 -2.42
CA ASN A 108 -17.80 -3.65 -2.06
C ASN A 108 -18.72 -3.58 -3.29
N ALA A 109 -18.27 -2.92 -4.37
CA ALA A 109 -19.01 -2.84 -5.62
C ALA A 109 -19.24 -4.23 -6.23
N ASN A 110 -18.20 -5.07 -6.29
CA ASN A 110 -18.31 -6.44 -6.79
C ASN A 110 -19.30 -7.29 -5.97
N SER A 111 -19.30 -7.13 -4.64
CA SER A 111 -20.27 -7.78 -3.76
C SER A 111 -21.71 -7.31 -4.03
N HIS A 112 -21.91 -6.01 -4.26
CA HIS A 112 -23.22 -5.46 -4.62
C HIS A 112 -23.71 -5.94 -5.99
N PHE A 113 -22.86 -5.93 -7.02
CA PHE A 113 -23.22 -6.45 -8.35
C PHE A 113 -23.57 -7.94 -8.31
N ALA A 114 -22.85 -8.76 -7.54
CA ALA A 114 -23.18 -10.18 -7.37
C ALA A 114 -24.55 -10.39 -6.72
N LYS A 115 -24.95 -9.53 -5.76
CA LYS A 115 -26.29 -9.57 -5.16
C LYS A 115 -27.39 -9.16 -6.14
N ILE A 116 -27.16 -8.10 -6.92
CA ILE A 116 -28.11 -7.63 -7.94
C ILE A 116 -28.31 -8.69 -9.01
N LYS A 117 -27.23 -9.31 -9.50
CA LYS A 117 -27.33 -10.35 -10.52
C LYS A 117 -28.16 -11.56 -10.05
N LYS A 118 -28.06 -11.95 -8.77
CA LYS A 118 -28.93 -12.98 -8.17
C LYS A 118 -30.41 -12.61 -8.11
N ILE A 119 -30.75 -11.32 -8.12
CA ILE A 119 -32.14 -10.85 -8.14
C ILE A 119 -32.70 -10.86 -9.57
N PHE A 120 -31.87 -10.59 -10.59
CA PHE A 120 -32.29 -10.50 -11.99
C PHE A 120 -32.08 -11.80 -12.81
N ASP A 121 -31.31 -12.77 -12.31
CA ASP A 121 -31.28 -14.15 -12.84
C ASP A 121 -32.51 -14.98 -12.35
N MET A 122 -33.68 -14.32 -12.17
CA MET A 122 -34.99 -14.95 -11.95
C MET A 122 -35.81 -14.97 -13.24
#